data_AF-A0A532DX66-F1
#
_entry.id   AF-A0A532DX66-F1
#
_cell.length_a   1.000
_cell.length_b   1.000
_cell.length_c   1.000
_cell.angle_alpha   90.00
_cell.angle_beta   90.00
_cell.angle_gamma   90.00
#
_symmetry.space_group_name_H-M   'P 1'
#
loop_
_entity.id
_entity.type
_entity.pdbx_description
1 polymer ?
#
loop_
_entity_poly.entity_id
_entity_poly.type
_entity_poly.pdbx_seq_one_letter_code
_entity_poly.pdbx_strand_id
1 'polypeptide(L)'
;MRLALVFLFILITGCAGSGLEHGIDSESRTDTVSDQTGSMWTEKRKALYQQASEGLRQSRERYIATTRPILERKFRHEHPELTDAEVETLVSEALAKGYRHEAEPRPEGPARLPPQRPINCIPSPGGWPSSPNCY
;
A
#
# COMPACT_ATOMS: atom_id res chain seq x y z
N MET A 1 -35.10 -36.34 6.33
CA MET A 1 -35.60 -34.95 6.24
C MET A 1 -35.04 -34.20 7.45
N ARG A 2 -33.79 -33.71 7.48
CA ARG A 2 -33.19 -32.55 6.78
C ARG A 2 -34.00 -31.24 6.89
N LEU A 3 -34.24 -30.77 8.11
CA LEU A 3 -34.67 -29.39 8.38
C LEU A 3 -33.90 -28.84 9.59
N ALA A 4 -32.62 -28.55 9.37
CA ALA A 4 -31.77 -27.83 10.33
C ALA A 4 -30.89 -26.79 9.60
N LEU A 5 -31.42 -26.16 8.55
CA LEU A 5 -30.65 -25.31 7.64
C LEU A 5 -31.43 -24.08 7.16
N VAL A 6 -32.28 -23.48 7.99
CA VAL A 6 -33.05 -22.27 7.62
C VAL A 6 -32.74 -21.06 8.50
N PHE A 7 -32.05 -21.21 9.63
CA PHE A 7 -31.72 -20.08 10.52
C PHE A 7 -30.50 -19.24 10.11
N LEU A 8 -29.83 -19.56 9.00
CA LEU A 8 -28.62 -18.86 8.53
C LEU A 8 -28.88 -17.86 7.38
N PHE A 9 -30.12 -17.68 6.93
CA PHE A 9 -30.46 -16.78 5.81
C PHE A 9 -30.93 -15.38 6.24
N ILE A 10 -31.25 -15.15 7.52
CA ILE A 10 -31.78 -13.85 7.99
C ILE A 10 -30.69 -12.76 8.10
N LEU A 11 -29.41 -13.12 7.98
CA LEU A 11 -28.29 -12.16 8.07
C LEU A 11 -27.89 -11.53 6.72
N ILE A 12 -28.51 -11.89 5.59
CA ILE A 12 -28.09 -11.42 4.25
C ILE A 12 -29.15 -10.53 3.55
N THR A 13 -30.34 -10.35 4.12
CA THR A 13 -31.42 -9.52 3.53
C THR A 13 -31.75 -8.29 4.37
N GLY A 14 -30.71 -7.57 4.80
CA GLY A 14 -30.82 -6.32 5.56
C GLY A 14 -30.13 -5.14 4.91
N CYS A 15 -30.13 -5.02 3.58
CA CYS A 15 -29.68 -3.79 2.91
C CYS A 15 -30.29 -3.66 1.50
N ALA A 16 -31.62 -3.57 1.42
CA ALA A 16 -32.32 -3.03 0.26
C ALA A 16 -33.53 -2.25 0.79
N GLY A 17 -33.47 -0.92 0.70
CA GLY A 17 -34.48 -0.03 1.25
C GLY A 17 -35.75 0.03 0.40
N SER A 18 -36.86 0.38 1.04
CA SER A 18 -37.91 1.26 0.48
C SER A 18 -38.81 1.73 1.63
N GLY A 19 -39.24 3.00 1.54
CA GLY A 19 -39.81 3.75 2.64
C GLY A 19 -41.18 3.31 3.15
N LEU A 20 -41.48 3.80 4.35
CA LEU A 20 -42.84 4.08 4.78
C LEU A 20 -42.80 5.32 5.69
N GLU A 21 -43.55 6.34 5.29
CA GLU A 21 -43.80 7.55 6.06
C GLU A 21 -44.44 7.20 7.41
N HIS A 22 -43.90 7.76 8.50
CA HIS A 22 -44.72 8.28 9.60
C HIS A 22 -43.92 9.35 10.34
N GLY A 23 -44.46 10.56 10.31
CA GLY A 23 -43.84 11.76 10.84
C GLY A 23 -43.62 11.70 12.35
N ILE A 24 -42.47 12.21 12.76
CA ILE A 24 -42.33 12.97 14.00
C ILE A 24 -41.49 14.18 13.62
N ASP A 25 -42.14 15.34 13.60
CA ASP A 25 -41.48 16.62 13.43
C ASP A 25 -40.41 16.79 14.52
N SER A 26 -39.19 17.07 14.10
CA SER A 26 -38.17 17.71 14.93
C SER A 26 -37.45 18.74 14.07
N GLU A 27 -38.21 19.73 13.64
CA GLU A 27 -37.65 21.01 13.26
C GLU A 27 -37.19 21.69 14.55
N SER A 28 -35.93 22.15 14.56
CA SER A 28 -35.23 22.93 15.60
C SER A 28 -34.11 22.16 16.30
N ARG A 29 -32.92 22.13 15.68
CA ARG A 29 -31.69 22.75 16.24
C ARG A 29 -30.48 22.54 15.31
N THR A 30 -30.33 23.42 14.32
CA THR A 30 -29.06 23.82 13.69
C THR A 30 -28.13 22.69 13.22
N ASP A 31 -28.43 22.19 12.02
CA ASP A 31 -27.64 21.24 11.20
C ASP A 31 -26.31 21.78 10.63
N THR A 32 -25.74 22.87 11.13
CA THR A 32 -24.54 23.48 10.51
C THR A 32 -23.20 22.96 11.04
N VAL A 33 -23.16 22.20 12.13
CA VAL A 33 -21.90 21.71 12.75
C VAL A 33 -21.54 20.28 12.33
N SER A 34 -22.53 19.47 11.91
CA SER A 34 -22.30 18.07 11.52
C SER A 34 -21.55 17.95 10.19
N ASP A 35 -21.92 18.77 9.19
CA ASP A 35 -21.29 18.74 7.87
C ASP A 35 -19.86 19.32 7.85
N GLN A 36 -19.56 20.24 8.76
CA GLN A 36 -18.23 20.86 8.83
C GLN A 36 -17.20 19.91 9.44
N THR A 37 -17.61 19.08 10.40
CA THR A 37 -16.76 18.05 10.99
C THR A 37 -16.59 16.88 10.01
N GLY A 38 -17.66 16.45 9.31
CA GLY A 38 -17.59 15.43 8.27
C GLY A 38 -16.66 15.83 7.11
N SER A 39 -16.78 17.07 6.61
CA SER A 39 -15.98 17.55 5.47
C SER A 39 -14.48 17.70 5.79
N MET A 40 -14.10 18.21 6.95
CA MET A 40 -12.69 18.35 7.33
C MET A 40 -11.99 17.00 7.51
N TRP A 41 -12.68 16.01 8.07
CA TRP A 41 -12.17 14.63 8.16
C TRP A 41 -12.04 13.98 6.77
N THR A 42 -12.95 14.29 5.83
CA THR A 42 -12.84 13.79 4.45
C THR A 42 -11.69 14.41 3.66
N GLU A 43 -11.43 15.72 3.80
CA GLU A 43 -10.31 16.38 3.12
C GLU A 43 -8.95 15.90 3.65
N LYS A 44 -8.79 15.78 4.98
CA LYS A 44 -7.57 15.22 5.56
C LYS A 44 -7.33 13.77 5.10
N ARG A 45 -8.38 12.96 5.00
CA ARG A 45 -8.31 11.59 4.50
C ARG A 45 -7.94 11.53 3.02
N LYS A 46 -8.51 12.41 2.20
CA LYS A 46 -8.17 12.56 0.78
C LYS A 46 -6.71 12.95 0.59
N ALA A 47 -6.20 13.88 1.38
CA ALA A 47 -4.78 14.27 1.36
C ALA A 47 -3.86 13.08 1.68
N LEU A 48 -4.21 12.24 2.67
CA LEU A 48 -3.44 11.03 2.98
C LEU A 48 -3.44 10.02 1.82
N TYR A 49 -4.57 9.80 1.15
CA TYR A 49 -4.62 8.93 -0.03
C TYR A 49 -3.82 9.48 -1.20
N GLN A 50 -3.87 10.80 -1.44
CA GLN A 50 -3.04 11.44 -2.47
C GLN A 50 -1.55 11.28 -2.16
N GLN A 51 -1.15 11.52 -0.92
CA GLN A 51 0.23 11.31 -0.47
C GLN A 51 0.68 9.86 -0.65
N ALA A 52 -0.17 8.88 -0.29
CA ALA A 52 0.15 7.46 -0.47
C ALA A 52 0.28 7.08 -1.96
N SER A 53 -0.60 7.62 -2.80
CA SER A 53 -0.60 7.37 -4.24
C SER A 53 0.65 7.94 -4.92
N GLU A 54 1.03 9.16 -4.52
CA GLU A 54 2.25 9.82 -4.99
C GLU A 54 3.51 9.09 -4.51
N GLY A 55 3.52 8.64 -3.24
CA GLY A 55 4.60 7.81 -2.72
C GLY A 55 4.74 6.48 -3.47
N LEU A 56 3.62 5.83 -3.80
CA LEU A 56 3.62 4.61 -4.63
C LEU A 56 4.16 4.89 -6.03
N ARG A 57 3.74 5.99 -6.67
CA ARG A 57 4.23 6.41 -7.98
C ARG A 57 5.75 6.59 -7.97
N GLN A 58 6.27 7.38 -7.03
CA GLN A 58 7.70 7.63 -6.89
C GLN A 58 8.50 6.36 -6.59
N SER A 59 7.98 5.49 -5.71
CA SER A 59 8.59 4.20 -5.42
C SER A 59 8.67 3.32 -6.67
N ARG A 60 7.61 3.31 -7.48
CA ARG A 60 7.56 2.54 -8.74
C ARG A 60 8.53 3.08 -9.77
N GLU A 61 8.62 4.40 -9.92
CA GLU A 61 9.57 5.05 -10.83
C GLU A 61 11.01 4.75 -10.46
N ARG A 62 11.34 4.84 -9.16
CA ARG A 62 12.67 4.47 -8.65
C ARG A 62 12.97 3.00 -8.89
N TYR A 63 12.01 2.10 -8.64
CA TYR A 63 12.16 0.68 -8.91
C TYR A 63 12.46 0.41 -10.39
N ILE A 64 11.71 1.01 -11.30
CA ILE A 64 11.94 0.86 -12.75
C ILE A 64 13.31 1.40 -13.14
N ALA A 65 13.64 2.62 -12.71
CA ALA A 65 14.90 3.28 -13.07
C ALA A 65 16.13 2.50 -12.60
N THR A 66 16.04 1.84 -11.45
CA THR A 66 17.14 1.04 -10.88
C THR A 66 17.20 -0.38 -11.43
N THR A 67 16.05 -0.98 -11.75
CA THR A 67 15.97 -2.40 -12.10
C THR A 67 16.07 -2.66 -13.60
N ARG A 68 15.50 -1.77 -14.43
CA ARG A 68 15.53 -1.87 -15.89
C ARG A 68 16.93 -2.11 -16.48
N PRO A 69 17.96 -1.29 -16.19
CA PRO A 69 19.28 -1.50 -16.78
C PRO A 69 19.95 -2.81 -16.35
N ILE A 70 19.61 -3.32 -15.17
CA ILE A 70 20.10 -4.61 -14.67
C ILE A 70 19.49 -5.75 -15.50
N LEU A 71 18.17 -5.70 -15.72
CA LEU A 71 17.44 -6.68 -16.52
C LEU A 71 17.87 -6.65 -17.99
N GLU A 72 18.03 -5.47 -18.59
CA GLU A 72 18.51 -5.32 -19.97
C GLU A 72 19.88 -5.99 -20.15
N ARG A 73 20.81 -5.74 -19.21
CA ARG A 73 22.13 -6.38 -19.25
C ARG A 73 22.04 -7.89 -19.07
N LYS A 74 21.22 -8.35 -18.12
CA LYS A 74 21.01 -9.78 -17.84
C LYS A 74 20.48 -10.49 -19.08
N PHE A 75 19.38 -10.02 -19.66
CA PHE A 75 18.76 -10.67 -20.80
C PHE A 75 19.59 -10.58 -22.07
N ARG A 76 20.33 -9.49 -22.32
CA ARG A 76 21.30 -9.45 -23.44
C ARG A 76 22.44 -10.46 -23.27
N HIS A 77 22.83 -10.77 -22.04
CA HIS A 77 23.87 -11.76 -21.76
C HIS A 77 23.34 -13.20 -21.86
N GLU A 78 22.15 -13.45 -21.33
CA GLU A 78 21.50 -14.77 -21.33
C GLU A 78 20.95 -15.16 -22.69
N HIS A 79 20.52 -14.18 -23.49
CA HIS A 79 19.84 -14.36 -24.77
C HIS A 79 20.42 -13.46 -25.86
N PRO A 80 21.68 -13.67 -26.29
CA PRO A 80 22.34 -12.84 -27.31
C PRO A 80 21.67 -12.92 -28.70
N GLU A 81 20.85 -13.95 -28.95
CA GLU A 81 20.10 -14.16 -30.18
C GLU A 81 18.82 -13.31 -30.29
N LEU A 82 18.31 -12.79 -29.17
CA LEU A 82 17.07 -12.03 -29.17
C LEU A 82 17.28 -10.62 -29.72
N THR A 83 16.25 -10.13 -30.40
CA THR A 83 16.18 -8.75 -30.86
C THR A 83 15.98 -7.79 -29.69
N ASP A 84 16.33 -6.51 -29.88
CA ASP A 84 16.11 -5.48 -28.87
C ASP A 84 14.63 -5.38 -28.43
N ALA A 85 13.69 -5.65 -29.34
CA ALA A 85 12.25 -5.63 -29.05
C ALA A 85 11.79 -6.81 -28.17
N GLU A 86 12.36 -7.99 -28.38
CA GLU A 86 12.10 -9.17 -27.54
C GLU A 86 12.71 -8.98 -26.14
N VAL A 87 13.92 -8.43 -26.06
CA VAL A 87 14.54 -8.06 -24.78
C VAL A 87 13.67 -7.04 -24.03
N GLU A 88 13.15 -6.00 -24.69
CA GLU A 88 12.27 -5.02 -24.03
C GLU A 88 10.98 -5.65 -23.50
N THR A 89 10.46 -6.66 -24.21
CA THR A 89 9.28 -7.42 -23.77
C THR A 89 9.58 -8.19 -22.48
N LEU A 90 10.72 -8.89 -22.42
CA LEU A 90 11.17 -9.60 -21.22
C LEU A 90 11.41 -8.65 -20.04
N VAL A 91 12.05 -7.50 -20.29
CA VAL A 91 12.27 -6.46 -19.27
C VAL A 91 10.94 -5.96 -18.72
N SER A 92 10.00 -5.62 -19.60
CA SER A 92 8.68 -5.12 -19.21
C SER A 92 7.90 -6.14 -18.37
N GLU A 93 7.92 -7.42 -18.77
CA GLU A 93 7.29 -8.50 -18.02
C GLU A 93 7.92 -8.71 -16.64
N ALA A 94 9.26 -8.72 -16.57
CA ALA A 94 9.99 -8.87 -15.30
C ALA A 94 9.77 -7.67 -14.35
N LEU A 95 9.71 -6.45 -14.89
CA LEU A 95 9.35 -5.26 -14.11
C LEU A 95 7.92 -5.35 -13.58
N ALA A 96 6.97 -5.81 -14.39
CA ALA A 96 5.58 -5.98 -13.98
C ALA A 96 5.40 -7.05 -12.88
N LYS A 97 6.17 -8.14 -12.94
CA LYS A 97 6.16 -9.21 -11.93
C LYS A 97 6.87 -8.84 -10.63
N GLY A 98 7.62 -7.74 -10.60
CA GLY A 98 8.37 -7.31 -9.42
C GLY A 98 9.64 -8.12 -9.21
N TYR A 99 10.55 -8.09 -10.19
CA TYR A 99 11.90 -8.64 -10.11
C TYR A 99 12.57 -8.28 -8.78
N ARG A 100 12.91 -9.32 -8.01
CA ARG A 100 13.76 -9.21 -6.83
C ARG A 100 15.12 -9.76 -7.20
N HIS A 101 16.15 -8.94 -7.10
CA HIS A 101 17.50 -9.44 -7.19
C HIS A 101 17.72 -10.35 -5.98
N GLU A 102 18.01 -11.62 -6.22
CA GLU A 102 18.61 -12.47 -5.19
C GLU A 102 19.95 -11.84 -4.86
N ALA A 103 20.04 -11.21 -3.69
CA ALA A 103 21.31 -10.67 -3.21
C ALA A 103 22.29 -11.84 -3.16
N GLU A 104 23.43 -11.71 -3.84
CA GLU A 104 24.48 -12.72 -3.77
C GLU A 104 24.75 -13.06 -2.30
N PRO A 105 24.99 -14.36 -1.99
CA PRO A 105 25.41 -14.76 -0.66
C PRO A 105 26.56 -13.86 -0.22
N ARG A 106 26.41 -13.27 0.96
CA ARG A 106 27.44 -12.43 1.56
C ARG A 106 28.77 -13.19 1.49
N PRO A 107 29.87 -12.58 0.97
CA PRO A 107 31.18 -13.21 0.97
C PRO A 107 31.52 -13.74 2.37
N GLU A 108 32.07 -14.94 2.45
CA GLU A 108 32.49 -15.51 3.74
C GLU A 108 33.43 -14.53 4.45
N GLY A 109 33.04 -14.14 5.65
CA GLY A 109 33.72 -13.13 6.43
C GLY A 109 32.93 -12.80 7.68
N PRO A 110 33.56 -12.14 8.67
CA PRO A 110 32.88 -11.82 9.91
C PRO A 110 31.60 -11.03 9.64
N ALA A 111 30.55 -11.32 10.40
CA ALA A 111 29.33 -10.54 10.39
C ALA A 111 29.72 -9.07 10.64
N ARG A 112 29.52 -8.20 9.65
CA ARG A 112 29.64 -6.76 9.88
C ARG A 112 28.49 -6.42 10.82
N LEU A 113 28.84 -5.96 12.02
CA LEU A 113 27.83 -5.37 12.90
C LEU A 113 27.10 -4.28 12.10
N PRO A 114 25.76 -4.16 12.25
CA PRO A 114 25.07 -3.02 11.67
C PRO A 114 25.79 -1.75 12.12
N PRO A 115 25.90 -0.72 11.26
CA PRO A 115 26.46 0.56 11.69
C PRO A 115 25.76 0.98 12.98
N GLN A 116 26.55 1.41 13.97
CA GLN A 116 26.03 1.89 15.25
C GLN A 116 24.97 2.96 14.94
N ARG A 117 23.70 2.65 15.19
CA ARG A 117 22.63 3.63 15.01
C ARG A 117 22.86 4.73 16.04
N PRO A 118 22.66 6.02 15.68
CA PRO A 118 22.62 7.08 16.68
C PRO A 118 21.64 6.68 17.79
N ILE A 119 22.07 6.79 19.05
CA ILE A 119 21.31 6.37 20.25
C ILE A 119 19.90 6.99 20.29
N ASN A 120 19.71 8.12 19.62
CA ASN A 120 18.44 8.85 19.47
C ASN A 120 17.35 8.10 18.68
N CYS A 121 17.67 6.96 18.07
CA CYS A 121 16.72 6.13 17.32
C CYS A 121 16.10 4.98 18.12
N ILE A 122 16.52 4.80 19.37
CA ILE A 122 15.92 3.84 20.28
C ILE A 122 14.88 4.61 21.12
N PRO A 123 13.57 4.33 20.97
CA PRO A 123 12.59 4.97 21.83
C PRO A 123 12.84 4.53 23.28
N SER A 124 12.82 5.47 24.22
CA SER A 124 12.90 5.17 25.65
C SER A 124 11.79 4.18 26.04
N PRO A 125 12.04 3.23 26.97
CA PRO A 125 11.01 2.30 27.43
C PRO A 125 9.77 3.06 27.93
N GLY A 126 8.61 2.84 27.31
CA GLY A 126 7.34 3.51 27.63
C GLY A 126 7.02 4.77 26.80
N GLY A 127 7.90 5.21 25.90
CA GLY A 127 7.65 6.31 24.97
C GLY A 127 6.98 5.85 23.67
N TRP A 128 5.99 6.62 23.21
CA TRP A 128 5.47 6.46 21.84
C TRP A 128 6.58 6.83 20.83
N PRO A 129 6.70 6.12 19.70
CA PRO A 129 7.68 6.47 18.68
C PRO A 129 7.31 7.81 18.04
N SER A 130 7.86 8.91 18.57
CA SER A 130 7.85 10.21 17.90
C SER A 130 8.86 10.15 16.76
N SER A 131 8.34 9.86 15.57
CA SER A 131 8.92 9.88 14.23
C SER A 131 10.11 10.85 13.97
N PRO A 132 10.95 10.63 12.93
CA PRO A 132 12.15 9.80 13.02
C PRO A 132 13.23 10.25 12.00
N ASN A 133 14.23 11.05 12.35
CA ASN A 133 15.39 11.21 11.45
C ASN A 133 16.42 10.12 11.73
N CYS A 134 15.99 8.90 11.43
CA CYS A 134 16.78 7.67 11.49
C CYS A 134 16.89 7.10 10.08
N TYR A 135 17.42 7.93 9.17
CA TYR A 135 17.86 7.51 7.84
C TYR A 135 19.38 7.48 7.81
#